data_AF-A0A7E4ULQ2-F1
#
_entry.id   AF-A0A7E4ULQ2-F1
#
_cell.length_a   1.000
_cell.length_b   1.000
_cell.length_c   1.000
_cell.angle_alpha   90.00
_cell.angle_beta   90.00
_cell.angle_gamma   90.00
#
_symmetry.space_group_name_H-M   'P 1'
#
loop_
_entity.id
_entity.type
_entity.pdbx_description
1 polymer ?
#
loop_
_entity_poly.entity_id
_entity_poly.type
_entity_poly.pdbx_seq_one_letter_code
_entity_poly.pdbx_strand_id
1 'polypeptide(L)'
;MSVIYQNAEDERRSRSVVFKNIRELDSDDAEERHLEDYTTVMDIIRWLGITDDIDVSAVKRTPNRAYIMVTLLSLASKDLLLDRKGWLRTEPRLQDVYIEQARSLAVVENLRRRNDRRR
;
A
#
# COMPACT_ATOMS: atom_id res chain seq x y z
N MET A 1 -1.18 2.99 -31.79
CA MET A 1 -2.41 2.86 -30.98
C MET A 1 -2.01 2.47 -29.55
N SER A 2 -2.78 2.94 -28.58
CA SER A 2 -2.27 3.57 -27.36
C SER A 2 -1.98 2.63 -26.18
N VAL A 3 -0.70 2.57 -25.79
CA VAL A 3 -0.17 1.90 -24.58
C VAL A 3 -0.63 2.62 -23.29
N ILE A 4 -1.18 3.83 -23.40
CA ILE A 4 -1.60 4.63 -22.24
C ILE A 4 -2.91 4.10 -21.64
N TYR A 5 -3.83 3.57 -22.45
CA TYR A 5 -5.14 3.10 -21.96
C TYR A 5 -5.04 1.83 -21.12
N GLN A 6 -4.09 0.93 -21.43
CA GLN A 6 -3.96 -0.35 -20.74
C GLN A 6 -3.45 -0.20 -19.29
N ASN A 7 -2.55 0.77 -19.05
CA ASN A 7 -1.97 0.99 -17.72
C ASN A 7 -3.00 1.53 -16.70
N ALA A 8 -3.93 2.38 -17.15
CA ALA A 8 -4.96 2.94 -16.26
C ALA A 8 -5.98 1.88 -15.82
N GLU A 9 -6.28 0.91 -16.68
CA GLU A 9 -7.13 -0.23 -16.33
C GLU A 9 -6.42 -1.20 -15.38
N ASP A 10 -5.14 -1.49 -15.62
CA ASP A 10 -4.34 -2.35 -14.76
C ASP A 10 -4.17 -1.78 -13.35
N GLU A 11 -4.01 -0.46 -13.23
CA GLU A 11 -4.02 0.23 -11.94
C GLU A 11 -5.38 0.05 -11.25
N ARG A 12 -6.50 0.28 -11.95
CA ARG A 12 -7.86 0.09 -11.39
C ARG A 12 -8.12 -1.35 -10.93
N ARG A 13 -7.59 -2.35 -11.65
CA ARG A 13 -7.75 -3.78 -11.34
C ARG A 13 -6.78 -4.29 -10.26
N SER A 14 -5.76 -3.51 -9.91
CA SER A 14 -4.90 -3.83 -8.77
C SER A 14 -5.72 -3.85 -7.48
N ARG A 15 -5.55 -4.90 -6.68
CA ARG A 15 -6.08 -5.02 -5.30
C ARG A 15 -5.11 -4.47 -4.25
N SER A 16 -4.05 -3.82 -4.68
CA SER A 16 -2.97 -3.39 -3.79
C SER A 16 -3.08 -1.91 -3.45
N VAL A 17 -2.81 -1.59 -2.19
CA VAL A 17 -2.60 -0.23 -1.69
C VAL A 17 -1.19 -0.09 -1.13
N VAL A 18 -0.74 1.14 -0.95
CA VAL A 18 0.49 1.46 -0.24
C VAL A 18 0.18 2.36 0.95
N PHE A 19 0.76 2.01 2.09
CA PHE A 19 0.79 2.83 3.29
C PHE A 19 2.16 3.49 3.38
N LYS A 20 2.23 4.81 3.27
CA LYS A 20 3.47 5.58 3.33
C LYS A 20 3.67 6.17 4.71
N ASN A 21 4.93 6.49 5.02
CA ASN A 21 5.38 7.11 6.27
C ASN A 21 5.06 6.27 7.52
N ILE A 22 5.02 4.94 7.37
CA ILE A 22 5.02 4.04 8.52
C ILE A 22 6.47 3.88 8.97
N ARG A 23 6.74 4.24 10.22
CA ARG A 23 8.07 4.12 10.81
C ARG A 23 8.55 2.68 10.70
N GLU A 24 9.84 2.53 10.42
CA GLU A 24 10.49 1.23 10.50
C GLU A 24 10.79 0.95 11.97
N LEU A 25 10.55 -0.28 12.39
CA LEU A 25 10.86 -0.74 13.73
C LEU A 25 12.24 -1.42 13.68
N ASP A 26 13.06 -1.13 14.68
CA ASP A 26 14.41 -1.70 14.83
C ASP A 26 14.30 -3.15 15.33
N SER A 27 13.89 -4.07 14.45
CA SER A 27 14.07 -5.50 14.67
C SER A 27 15.08 -6.06 13.66
N ASP A 28 16.05 -6.82 14.16
CA ASP A 28 17.07 -7.49 13.34
C ASP A 28 16.51 -8.73 12.64
N ASP A 29 15.40 -9.29 13.15
CA ASP A 29 14.74 -10.47 12.61
C ASP A 29 13.80 -10.09 11.45
N ALA A 30 13.89 -10.82 10.34
CA ALA A 30 13.07 -10.57 9.17
C ALA A 30 11.60 -11.01 9.36
N GLU A 31 11.37 -12.08 10.12
CA GLU A 31 10.03 -12.59 10.43
C GLU A 31 9.33 -11.70 11.46
N GLU A 32 10.06 -11.28 12.49
CA GLU A 32 9.54 -10.33 13.50
C GLU A 32 9.17 -8.99 12.87
N ARG A 33 10.05 -8.40 12.05
CA ARG A 33 9.72 -7.19 11.27
C ARG A 33 8.47 -7.37 10.41
N HIS A 34 8.32 -8.53 9.77
CA HIS A 34 7.16 -8.79 8.93
C HIS A 34 5.86 -8.86 9.74
N LEU A 35 5.88 -9.51 10.91
CA LEU A 35 4.75 -9.57 11.84
C LEU A 35 4.40 -8.19 12.42
N GLU A 36 5.41 -7.38 12.72
CA GLU A 36 5.23 -6.01 13.19
C GLU A 36 4.61 -5.10 12.12
N ASP A 37 5.09 -5.19 10.88
CA ASP A 37 4.51 -4.48 9.73
C ASP A 37 3.05 -4.89 9.51
N TYR A 38 2.77 -6.19 9.57
CA TYR A 38 1.40 -6.71 9.48
C TYR A 38 0.52 -6.16 10.60
N THR A 39 1.00 -6.22 11.85
CA THR A 39 0.28 -5.73 13.04
C THR A 39 -0.01 -4.24 12.92
N THR A 40 0.99 -3.45 12.51
CA THR A 40 0.84 -2.00 12.31
C THR A 40 -0.22 -1.68 11.25
N VAL A 41 -0.21 -2.40 10.12
CA VAL A 41 -1.25 -2.25 9.08
C VAL A 41 -2.63 -2.59 9.62
N MET A 42 -2.78 -3.70 10.34
CA MET A 42 -4.06 -4.12 10.91
C MET A 42 -4.57 -3.15 11.98
N ASP A 43 -3.70 -2.57 12.79
CA ASP A 43 -4.08 -1.55 13.77
C ASP A 43 -4.59 -0.27 13.10
N ILE A 44 -3.96 0.17 12.01
CA ILE A 44 -4.47 1.29 11.21
C ILE A 44 -5.85 0.96 10.63
N ILE A 45 -6.04 -0.24 10.07
CA ILE A 45 -7.32 -0.69 9.54
C ILE A 45 -8.39 -0.73 10.65
N ARG A 46 -8.03 -1.16 11.86
CA ARG A 46 -8.90 -1.16 13.05
C ARG A 46 -9.31 0.25 13.45
N TRP A 47 -8.38 1.20 13.45
CA TRP A 47 -8.70 2.59 13.74
C TRP A 47 -9.62 3.22 12.70
N LEU A 48 -9.50 2.82 11.43
CA LEU A 48 -10.42 3.25 10.37
C LEU A 48 -11.85 2.70 10.54
N GLY A 49 -12.06 1.75 11.45
CA GLY A 49 -13.37 1.20 11.81
C GLY A 49 -13.99 0.33 10.72
N ILE A 50 -13.17 -0.39 9.97
CA ILE A 50 -13.56 -1.19 8.79
C ILE A 50 -12.97 -2.61 8.82
N THR A 51 -12.58 -3.10 9.99
CA THR A 51 -11.87 -4.40 10.14
C THR A 51 -12.65 -5.59 9.64
N ASP A 52 -13.97 -5.61 9.81
CA ASP A 52 -14.80 -6.75 9.45
C ASP A 52 -15.07 -6.83 7.93
N ASP A 53 -14.72 -5.76 7.19
CA ASP A 53 -14.93 -5.62 5.75
C ASP A 53 -13.61 -5.65 4.92
N ILE A 54 -12.46 -5.80 5.60
CA ILE A 54 -11.15 -5.80 4.97
C ILE A 54 -10.43 -7.13 5.17
N ASP A 55 -10.30 -7.84 4.05
CA ASP A 55 -9.49 -9.04 3.96
C ASP A 55 -8.11 -8.74 3.36
N VAL A 56 -7.06 -8.88 4.19
CA VAL A 56 -5.66 -8.70 3.76
C VAL A 56 -5.08 -10.04 3.28
N SER A 57 -4.60 -10.06 2.03
CA SER A 57 -3.92 -11.22 1.44
C SER A 57 -2.44 -11.26 1.77
N ALA A 58 -1.77 -10.11 1.74
CA ALA A 58 -0.32 -10.02 1.96
C ALA A 58 0.10 -8.61 2.36
N VAL A 59 1.14 -8.53 3.18
CA VAL A 59 1.79 -7.27 3.57
C VAL A 59 3.27 -7.36 3.17
N LYS A 60 3.82 -6.30 2.57
CA LYS A 60 5.22 -6.30 2.15
C LYS A 60 5.80 -4.90 2.23
N ARG A 61 6.76 -4.68 3.12
CA ARG A 61 7.56 -3.46 3.12
C ARG A 61 8.50 -3.45 1.93
N THR A 62 8.58 -2.30 1.27
CA THR A 62 9.53 -2.13 0.16
C THR A 62 10.85 -1.55 0.67
N PRO A 63 12.00 -2.19 0.39
CA PRO A 63 13.29 -1.80 0.97
C PRO A 63 13.79 -0.41 0.55
N ASN A 64 13.34 0.12 -0.59
CA ASN A 64 13.86 1.39 -1.14
C ASN A 64 12.95 2.60 -0.89
N ARG A 65 11.76 2.39 -0.35
CA ARG A 65 10.77 3.45 -0.15
C ARG A 65 10.01 3.09 1.11
N ALA A 66 10.04 3.96 2.11
CA ALA A 66 9.40 3.79 3.43
C ALA A 66 7.86 3.72 3.30
N TYR A 67 7.38 2.70 2.60
CA TYR A 67 6.00 2.33 2.47
C TYR A 67 5.84 0.81 2.58
N ILE A 68 4.68 0.43 3.08
CA ILE A 68 4.22 -0.93 3.15
C ILE A 68 3.20 -1.13 2.04
N MET A 69 3.43 -2.09 1.17
CA MET A 69 2.46 -2.53 0.18
C MET A 69 1.53 -3.56 0.82
N VAL A 70 0.22 -3.36 0.67
CA VAL A 70 -0.80 -4.26 1.21
C VAL A 70 -1.65 -4.74 0.06
N THR A 71 -1.68 -6.05 -0.16
CA THR A 71 -2.52 -6.71 -1.16
C THR A 71 -3.77 -7.20 -0.47
N LEU A 72 -4.94 -6.84 -1.00
CA LEU A 72 -6.24 -7.21 -0.44
C LEU A 72 -6.84 -8.40 -1.21
N LEU A 73 -7.70 -9.19 -0.57
CA LEU A 73 -8.37 -10.32 -1.23
C LEU A 73 -9.41 -9.84 -2.25
N SER A 74 -10.05 -8.70 -2.02
CA SER A 74 -11.09 -8.17 -2.90
C SER A 74 -10.81 -6.73 -3.36
N LEU A 75 -11.39 -6.35 -4.51
CA LEU A 75 -11.39 -4.95 -4.95
C LEU A 75 -12.28 -4.07 -4.04
N ALA A 76 -13.35 -4.64 -3.49
CA ALA A 76 -14.24 -3.94 -2.57
C ALA A 76 -13.51 -3.48 -1.29
N SER A 77 -12.70 -4.36 -0.69
CA SER A 77 -11.88 -4.00 0.49
C SER A 77 -10.88 -2.90 0.16
N LYS A 78 -10.32 -2.88 -1.06
CA LYS A 78 -9.43 -1.81 -1.52
C LYS A 78 -10.16 -0.48 -1.65
N ASP A 79 -11.31 -0.49 -2.29
CA ASP A 79 -12.08 0.73 -2.52
C ASP A 79 -12.59 1.29 -1.19
N LEU A 80 -13.06 0.44 -0.27
CA LEU A 80 -13.44 0.84 1.10
C LEU A 80 -12.27 1.48 1.87
N LEU A 81 -11.09 0.86 1.82
CA LEU A 81 -9.90 1.39 2.48
C LEU A 81 -9.47 2.76 1.92
N LEU A 82 -9.55 2.93 0.59
CA LEU A 82 -9.22 4.18 -0.07
C LEU A 82 -10.24 5.27 0.19
N ASP A 83 -11.53 4.93 0.31
CA ASP A 83 -12.60 5.87 0.67
C ASP A 83 -12.40 6.44 2.09
N ARG A 84 -11.88 5.62 3.01
CA ARG A 84 -11.54 6.04 4.38
C ARG A 84 -10.25 6.85 4.50
N LYS A 85 -9.50 7.08 3.41
CA LYS A 85 -8.27 7.89 3.43
C LYS A 85 -8.50 9.31 3.99
N GLY A 86 -9.66 9.90 3.72
CA GLY A 86 -10.00 11.24 4.25
C GLY A 86 -9.99 11.31 5.78
N TRP A 87 -10.29 10.19 6.44
CA TRP A 87 -10.33 10.08 7.90
C TRP A 87 -8.94 10.05 8.54
N LEU A 88 -7.90 9.57 7.83
CA LEU A 88 -6.53 9.56 8.36
C LEU A 88 -6.03 10.96 8.76
N ARG A 89 -6.49 12.00 8.05
CA ARG A 89 -6.16 13.40 8.37
C ARG A 89 -6.83 13.89 9.66
N THR A 90 -7.93 13.27 10.06
CA THR A 90 -8.69 13.63 11.26
C THR A 90 -8.20 12.91 12.52
N GLU A 91 -7.44 11.82 12.39
CA GLU A 91 -6.85 11.08 13.50
C GLU A 91 -5.44 11.62 13.83
N PRO A 92 -5.22 12.30 14.97
CA PRO A 92 -3.95 12.95 15.31
C PRO A 92 -2.72 12.06 15.21
N ARG A 93 -2.87 10.78 15.56
CA ARG A 93 -1.77 9.80 15.56
C ARG A 93 -1.38 9.30 14.17
N LEU A 94 -2.27 9.48 13.18
CA LEU A 94 -2.10 9.00 11.80
C LEU A 94 -1.97 10.14 10.79
N GLN A 95 -1.83 11.39 11.25
CA GLN A 95 -1.74 12.57 10.36
C GLN A 95 -0.60 12.47 9.32
N ASP A 96 0.48 11.79 9.68
CA ASP A 96 1.63 11.59 8.79
C ASP A 96 1.49 10.36 7.89
N VAL A 97 0.50 9.48 8.13
CA VAL A 97 0.28 8.24 7.38
C VAL A 97 -0.59 8.51 6.16
N TYR A 98 -0.14 8.04 4.99
CA TYR A 98 -0.87 8.22 3.74
C TYR A 98 -1.16 6.86 3.10
N ILE A 99 -2.44 6.59 2.84
CA ILE A 99 -2.85 5.44 2.02
C ILE A 99 -3.04 5.90 0.58
N GLU A 100 -2.49 5.17 -0.37
CA GLU A 100 -2.68 5.41 -1.81
C GLU A 100 -2.88 4.10 -2.55
N GLN A 101 -3.53 4.18 -3.71
CA GLN A 101 -3.57 3.06 -4.65
C GLN A 101 -2.13 2.71 -5.08
N ALA A 102 -1.79 1.43 -5.02
CA ALA A 102 -0.50 0.97 -5.55
C ALA A 102 -0.54 1.10 -7.07
N ARG A 103 0.38 1.91 -7.63
CA ARG A 103 0.59 1.95 -9.09
C ARG A 103 1.03 0.57 -9.58
N SER A 104 0.59 0.19 -10.77
CA SER A 104 0.82 -1.15 -11.33
C SER A 104 2.32 -1.50 -11.32
N LEU A 105 2.64 -2.74 -10.95
CA LEU A 105 4.01 -3.25 -10.97
C LEU A 105 4.66 -3.07 -12.35
N ALA A 106 3.89 -3.21 -13.44
CA ALA A 106 4.35 -2.98 -14.80
C ALA A 106 4.70 -1.51 -15.07
N VAL A 107 3.99 -0.56 -14.44
CA VAL A 107 4.32 0.87 -14.47
C VAL A 107 5.60 1.14 -13.68
N VAL A 108 5.74 0.53 -12.50
CA VAL A 108 6.95 0.65 -11.67
C VAL A 108 8.17 0.04 -12.38
N GLU A 109 8.03 -1.13 -13.02
CA GLU A 109 9.08 -1.75 -13.81
C GLU A 109 9.43 -0.95 -15.07
N ASN A 110 8.45 -0.39 -15.77
CA ASN A 110 8.73 0.51 -16.90
C ASN A 110 9.48 1.76 -16.44
N LEU A 111 9.10 2.35 -15.31
CA LEU A 111 9.82 3.48 -14.72
C LEU A 111 11.24 3.09 -14.31
N ARG A 112 11.43 1.87 -13.77
CA ARG A 112 12.75 1.32 -13.45
C ARG A 112 13.60 1.13 -14.72
N ARG A 113 13.09 0.41 -15.72
CA ARG A 113 13.77 0.19 -17.02
C ARG A 113 14.11 1.49 -17.73
N ARG A 114 13.27 2.53 -17.61
CA ARG A 114 13.50 3.83 -18.23
C ARG A 114 14.56 4.66 -17.49
N ASN A 115 14.65 4.54 -16.16
CA ASN A 115 15.72 5.17 -15.38
C ASN A 115 17.07 4.44 -15.54
N ASP A 116 17.06 3.12 -15.65
CA ASP A 116 18.27 2.32 -15.91
C ASP A 116 18.88 2.60 -17.29
N ARG A 117 18.10 3.11 -18.25
CA ARG A 117 18.58 3.57 -19.57
C ARG A 117 19.08 5.02 -19.61
N ARG A 118 18.80 5.81 -18.56
CA ARG A 118 19.21 7.22 -18.46
C ARG A 118 20.48 7.41 -17.64
N ARG A 119 20.79 6.45 -16.76
CA ARG A 119 22.13 6.27 -16.22
C ARG A 119 23.01 5.57 -17.25
#